data_AF-A0A7X0GSF6-F1
#
_entry.id   AF-A0A7X0GSF6-F1
#
_cell.length_a   1.000
_cell.length_b   1.000
_cell.length_c   1.000
_cell.angle_alpha   90.00
_cell.angle_beta   90.00
_cell.angle_gamma   90.00
#
_symmetry.space_group_name_H-M   'P 1'
#
loop_
_entity.id
_entity.type
_entity.pdbx_description
1 polymer ?
#
loop_
_entity_poly.entity_id
_entity_poly.type
_entity_poly.pdbx_seq_one_letter_code
_entity_poly.pdbx_strand_id
1 'polypeptide(L)'
;MHEAPELTSAADPASEAFRANEEGHHALVEELRTKLAAAAQGGGEKARARHTARGKLLPRDRVDTLLDPGSPFLELAPLAADGMYEGQAPAAGVIAGIGRVSGRETVVIANDATVKGGTYYPMTVKKHLRAQEVALDNRLPCVYLVDSGGAFLPMQDEVFPDRDHFGRIFYNQARMSGAGIPQIAAVLGSCTAGGAYVPAMSDEAVIVRGQGTIFLGGPPLVKAATGEVVTAEELGGGEVHSRTSGVTDHLAENDAHALRIVRTIVSTLPSRGALPWEVTEATEPKVDPHSLYGAVPVDSRTPYDVREIIARVVDGSRFAEFKSEFGQTLVTGFARIHGHPVGIVANNGILFSESAQKGAHFIELCDQRGIPLVFLQNISGFMVGKDYEAGGIAKHGAKMVTAVACTRVPKLTVVVGGSYGAGNYSMCGRAYSPRFLWMWPNAKISVMGGEQAASVLATVKRDQLEGRGESWPPEDEDAFKAPIRAQYERQGNAYYASARLWDDGVIDPLDTRQVLGLALTACANAPLGEAQFGVFRM
;
A
#
# COMPACT_ATOMS: atom_id res chain seq x y z
N MET A 1 4.09 -29.54 1.46
CA MET A 1 2.76 -29.09 1.93
C MET A 1 1.65 -30.12 1.72
N HIS A 2 1.78 -31.09 0.81
CA HIS A 2 0.72 -32.11 0.59
C HIS A 2 0.36 -32.95 1.83
N GLU A 3 1.29 -33.15 2.77
CA GLU A 3 1.03 -33.87 4.03
C GLU A 3 0.45 -32.99 5.15
N ALA A 4 0.38 -31.66 4.95
CA ALA A 4 -0.17 -30.78 5.97
C ALA A 4 -1.70 -31.01 6.11
N PRO A 5 -2.24 -30.92 7.34
CA PRO A 5 -3.67 -31.03 7.57
C PRO A 5 -4.46 -30.01 6.74
N GLU A 6 -5.63 -30.43 6.27
CA GLU A 6 -6.61 -29.55 5.64
C GLU A 6 -7.46 -28.89 6.74
N LEU A 7 -7.59 -27.58 6.69
CA LEU A 7 -8.53 -26.85 7.51
C LEU A 7 -9.96 -27.07 6.99
N THR A 8 -10.87 -27.30 7.90
CA THR A 8 -12.32 -27.31 7.66
C THR A 8 -12.95 -26.05 8.23
N SER A 9 -14.08 -25.63 7.68
CA SER A 9 -14.84 -24.51 8.25
C SER A 9 -15.82 -25.01 9.31
N ALA A 10 -15.88 -24.31 10.44
CA ALA A 10 -16.91 -24.48 11.47
C ALA A 10 -18.04 -23.44 11.33
N ALA A 11 -17.90 -22.46 10.43
CA ALA A 11 -18.94 -21.48 10.15
C ALA A 11 -20.15 -22.16 9.51
N ASP A 12 -21.34 -21.96 10.08
CA ASP A 12 -22.60 -22.50 9.58
C ASP A 12 -23.28 -21.50 8.64
N PRO A 13 -23.35 -21.77 7.31
CA PRO A 13 -23.99 -20.89 6.34
C PRO A 13 -25.49 -20.69 6.58
N ALA A 14 -26.16 -21.60 7.31
CA ALA A 14 -27.57 -21.48 7.63
C ALA A 14 -27.84 -20.58 8.85
N SER A 15 -26.80 -20.23 9.63
CA SER A 15 -26.95 -19.43 10.84
C SER A 15 -27.36 -17.99 10.54
N GLU A 16 -28.03 -17.35 11.49
CA GLU A 16 -28.36 -15.92 11.42
C GLU A 16 -27.10 -15.04 11.43
N ALA A 17 -26.11 -15.41 12.26
CA ALA A 17 -24.84 -14.70 12.35
C ALA A 17 -24.08 -14.70 11.01
N PHE A 18 -24.04 -15.84 10.31
CA PHE A 18 -23.38 -15.92 9.00
C PHE A 18 -24.05 -15.00 7.98
N ARG A 19 -25.38 -15.03 7.89
CA ARG A 19 -26.14 -14.16 6.97
C ARG A 19 -25.97 -12.67 7.30
N ALA A 20 -25.95 -12.31 8.58
CA ALA A 20 -25.73 -10.93 9.01
C ALA A 20 -24.31 -10.43 8.67
N ASN A 21 -23.29 -11.28 8.84
CA ASN A 21 -21.93 -10.96 8.43
C ASN A 21 -21.82 -10.81 6.92
N GLU A 22 -22.45 -11.71 6.16
CA GLU A 22 -22.46 -11.68 4.70
C GLU A 22 -23.09 -10.38 4.18
N GLU A 23 -24.28 -10.02 4.66
CA GLU A 23 -24.95 -8.76 4.32
C GLU A 23 -24.09 -7.54 4.68
N GLY A 24 -23.48 -7.54 5.86
CA GLY A 24 -22.63 -6.45 6.31
C GLY A 24 -21.37 -6.26 5.47
N HIS A 25 -20.67 -7.34 5.09
CA HIS A 25 -19.51 -7.25 4.20
C HIS A 25 -19.90 -6.83 2.80
N HIS A 26 -21.02 -7.33 2.26
CA HIS A 26 -21.54 -6.87 0.97
C HIS A 26 -21.79 -5.35 0.95
N ALA A 27 -22.41 -4.80 2.00
CA ALA A 27 -22.65 -3.36 2.10
C ALA A 27 -21.32 -2.56 2.11
N LEU A 28 -20.32 -3.03 2.85
CA LEU A 28 -19.01 -2.38 2.91
C LEU A 28 -18.25 -2.46 1.59
N VAL A 29 -18.36 -3.57 0.87
CA VAL A 29 -17.71 -3.77 -0.43
C VAL A 29 -18.37 -2.94 -1.52
N GLU A 30 -19.69 -2.76 -1.48
CA GLU A 30 -20.39 -1.83 -2.38
C GLU A 30 -19.97 -0.37 -2.12
N GLU A 31 -19.75 0.02 -0.85
CA GLU A 31 -19.16 1.32 -0.53
C GLU A 31 -17.74 1.46 -1.12
N LEU A 32 -16.89 0.44 -0.94
CA LEU A 32 -15.54 0.41 -1.51
C LEU A 32 -15.59 0.57 -3.04
N ARG A 33 -16.42 -0.22 -3.74
CA ARG A 33 -16.59 -0.16 -5.20
C ARG A 33 -17.03 1.22 -5.66
N THR A 34 -17.98 1.83 -4.93
CA THR A 34 -18.46 3.19 -5.23
C THR A 34 -17.33 4.22 -5.10
N LYS A 35 -16.54 4.15 -4.02
CA LYS A 35 -15.40 5.06 -3.80
C LYS A 35 -14.31 4.88 -4.86
N LEU A 36 -13.97 3.63 -5.20
CA LEU A 36 -12.99 3.32 -6.25
C LEU A 36 -13.46 3.83 -7.62
N ALA A 37 -14.73 3.61 -7.97
CA ALA A 37 -15.31 4.08 -9.22
C ALA A 37 -15.30 5.62 -9.32
N ALA A 38 -15.59 6.31 -8.21
CA ALA A 38 -15.51 7.76 -8.13
C ALA A 38 -14.07 8.27 -8.30
N ALA A 39 -13.10 7.68 -7.59
CA ALA A 39 -11.69 8.04 -7.71
C ALA A 39 -11.16 7.79 -9.14
N ALA A 40 -11.64 6.73 -9.81
CA ALA A 40 -11.27 6.41 -11.18
C ALA A 40 -11.74 7.43 -12.23
N GLN A 41 -12.67 8.34 -11.88
CA GLN A 41 -13.09 9.43 -12.78
C GLN A 41 -12.07 10.56 -12.91
N GLY A 42 -11.00 10.57 -12.11
CA GLY A 42 -9.98 11.61 -12.16
C GLY A 42 -10.58 13.00 -11.93
N GLY A 43 -10.21 13.98 -12.76
CA GLY A 43 -10.72 15.35 -12.70
C GLY A 43 -12.18 15.54 -13.13
N GLY A 44 -12.93 14.45 -13.34
CA GLY A 44 -14.32 14.47 -13.77
C GLY A 44 -14.50 14.66 -15.28
N GLU A 45 -15.74 14.51 -15.74
CA GLU A 45 -16.11 14.41 -17.16
C GLU A 45 -15.61 15.60 -18.00
N LYS A 46 -15.78 16.84 -17.51
CA LYS A 46 -15.32 18.05 -18.22
C LYS A 46 -13.82 18.08 -18.43
N ALA A 47 -13.03 17.68 -17.42
CA ALA A 47 -11.58 17.65 -17.51
C ALA A 47 -11.10 16.53 -18.44
N ARG A 48 -11.73 15.36 -18.37
CA ARG A 48 -11.47 14.21 -19.26
C ARG A 48 -11.77 14.56 -20.73
N ALA A 49 -12.92 15.15 -21.02
CA ALA A 49 -13.29 15.58 -22.36
C ALA A 49 -12.30 16.61 -22.94
N ARG A 50 -11.87 17.57 -22.12
CA ARG A 50 -10.83 18.54 -22.52
C ARG A 50 -9.48 17.88 -22.78
N HIS A 51 -9.13 16.84 -22.02
CA HIS A 51 -7.90 16.08 -22.20
C HIS A 51 -7.91 15.28 -23.50
N THR A 52 -8.98 14.53 -23.76
CA THR A 52 -9.12 13.72 -24.99
C THR A 52 -9.30 14.57 -26.25
N ALA A 53 -9.92 15.76 -26.15
CA ALA A 53 -10.01 16.72 -27.25
C ALA A 53 -8.63 17.20 -27.77
N ARG A 54 -7.55 17.00 -26.99
CA ARG A 54 -6.17 17.28 -27.40
C ARG A 54 -5.49 16.09 -28.08
N GLY A 55 -6.22 15.00 -28.37
CA GLY A 55 -5.69 13.79 -28.98
C GLY A 55 -4.94 12.86 -28.01
N LYS A 56 -5.02 13.12 -26.70
CA LYS A 56 -4.32 12.37 -25.64
C LYS A 56 -5.18 11.22 -25.13
N LEU A 57 -4.56 10.07 -24.85
CA LEU A 57 -5.20 8.99 -24.10
C LEU A 57 -5.38 9.42 -22.64
N LEU A 58 -6.44 8.94 -21.98
CA LEU A 58 -6.58 9.16 -20.54
C LEU A 58 -5.49 8.39 -19.78
N PRO A 59 -5.11 8.85 -18.58
CA PRO A 59 -4.09 8.21 -17.76
C PRO A 59 -4.32 6.71 -17.51
N ARG A 60 -5.55 6.29 -17.19
CA ARG A 60 -5.89 4.86 -17.01
C ARG A 60 -5.81 4.10 -18.32
N ASP A 61 -6.34 4.66 -19.41
CA ASP A 61 -6.23 4.05 -20.75
C ASP A 61 -4.76 3.86 -21.18
N ARG A 62 -3.86 4.78 -20.77
CA ARG A 62 -2.41 4.65 -21.01
C ARG A 62 -1.81 3.49 -20.23
N VAL A 63 -2.20 3.30 -18.97
CA VAL A 63 -1.79 2.14 -18.17
C VAL A 63 -2.30 0.86 -18.83
N ASP A 64 -3.60 0.78 -19.14
CA ASP A 64 -4.20 -0.42 -19.75
C ASP A 64 -3.57 -0.76 -21.11
N THR A 65 -3.26 0.26 -21.93
CA THR A 65 -2.58 0.09 -23.23
C THR A 65 -1.11 -0.34 -23.08
N LEU A 66 -0.45 0.08 -22.00
CA LEU A 66 0.94 -0.28 -21.72
C LEU A 66 1.08 -1.73 -21.27
N LEU A 67 0.11 -2.25 -20.51
CA LEU A 67 0.17 -3.59 -19.92
C LEU A 67 0.04 -4.70 -20.96
N ASP A 68 0.53 -5.89 -20.62
CA ASP A 68 0.31 -7.10 -21.41
C ASP A 68 -1.20 -7.44 -21.44
N PRO A 69 -1.75 -7.87 -22.60
CA PRO A 69 -3.16 -8.26 -22.69
C PRO A 69 -3.54 -9.30 -21.63
N GLY A 70 -4.56 -9.01 -20.83
CA GLY A 70 -5.03 -9.88 -19.75
C GLY A 70 -4.15 -9.88 -18.50
N SER A 71 -3.09 -9.07 -18.44
CA SER A 71 -2.31 -8.90 -17.21
C SER A 71 -3.17 -8.24 -16.13
N PRO A 72 -3.13 -8.74 -14.89
CA PRO A 72 -3.67 -8.00 -13.76
C PRO A 72 -2.84 -6.72 -13.52
N PHE A 73 -3.48 -5.74 -12.88
CA PHE A 73 -2.84 -4.53 -12.37
C PHE A 73 -3.12 -4.40 -10.87
N LEU A 74 -2.07 -4.55 -10.06
CA LEU A 74 -2.15 -4.33 -8.62
C LEU A 74 -1.96 -2.84 -8.35
N GLU A 75 -3.07 -2.09 -8.34
CA GLU A 75 -3.06 -0.65 -8.07
C GLU A 75 -2.72 -0.35 -6.60
N LEU A 76 -1.84 0.64 -6.38
CA LEU A 76 -1.41 1.10 -5.07
C LEU A 76 -2.18 2.35 -4.65
N ALA A 77 -2.78 2.30 -3.47
CA ALA A 77 -3.53 3.37 -2.82
C ALA A 77 -4.47 4.12 -3.79
N PRO A 78 -5.43 3.42 -4.44
CA PRO A 78 -6.38 4.06 -5.36
C PRO A 78 -7.23 5.15 -4.69
N LEU A 79 -7.43 5.07 -3.37
CA LEU A 79 -8.17 6.04 -2.56
C LEU A 79 -7.29 7.11 -1.91
N ALA A 80 -6.02 7.26 -2.33
CA ALA A 80 -5.16 8.33 -1.83
C ALA A 80 -5.84 9.70 -1.99
N ALA A 81 -5.74 10.52 -0.93
CA ALA A 81 -6.41 11.80 -0.78
C ALA A 81 -7.96 11.80 -0.82
N ASP A 82 -8.63 10.65 -0.64
CA ASP A 82 -10.09 10.62 -0.46
C ASP A 82 -10.53 11.49 0.74
N GLY A 83 -11.54 12.33 0.51
CA GLY A 83 -12.01 13.30 1.51
C GLY A 83 -10.99 14.36 1.95
N MET A 84 -9.82 14.47 1.28
CA MET A 84 -8.82 15.51 1.53
C MET A 84 -8.91 16.62 0.47
N TYR A 85 -8.34 17.79 0.78
CA TYR A 85 -8.22 18.91 -0.16
C TYR A 85 -9.54 19.27 -0.87
N GLU A 86 -10.67 19.22 -0.14
CA GLU A 86 -12.02 19.46 -0.69
C GLU A 86 -12.39 18.55 -1.89
N GLY A 87 -11.84 17.34 -1.96
CA GLY A 87 -12.09 16.39 -3.04
C GLY A 87 -11.40 16.74 -4.36
N GLN A 88 -10.45 17.69 -4.34
CA GLN A 88 -9.83 18.22 -5.55
C GLN A 88 -8.69 17.36 -6.12
N ALA A 89 -8.26 16.32 -5.39
CA ALA A 89 -7.14 15.46 -5.76
C ALA A 89 -7.49 13.96 -5.67
N PRO A 90 -8.50 13.45 -6.39
CA PRO A 90 -8.85 12.03 -6.37
C PRO A 90 -7.65 11.17 -6.77
N ALA A 91 -7.48 10.04 -6.07
CA ALA A 91 -6.32 9.14 -6.18
C ALA A 91 -4.96 9.85 -6.00
N ALA A 92 -4.95 11.03 -5.38
CA ALA A 92 -3.85 11.98 -5.30
C ALA A 92 -3.29 12.40 -6.68
N GLY A 93 -4.09 12.38 -7.75
CA GLY A 93 -3.69 12.82 -9.10
C GLY A 93 -2.62 11.93 -9.76
N VAL A 94 -2.45 10.69 -9.28
CA VAL A 94 -1.49 9.72 -9.82
C VAL A 94 -2.04 8.31 -9.71
N ILE A 95 -1.95 7.55 -10.80
CA ILE A 95 -2.19 6.11 -10.81
C ILE A 95 -0.83 5.44 -10.65
N ALA A 96 -0.69 4.56 -9.66
CA ALA A 96 0.53 3.82 -9.43
C ALA A 96 0.19 2.36 -9.16
N GLY A 97 0.98 1.42 -9.65
CA GLY A 97 0.71 0.01 -9.43
C GLY A 97 1.71 -0.90 -10.12
N ILE A 98 1.52 -2.21 -9.95
CA ILE A 98 2.36 -3.23 -10.57
C ILE A 98 1.53 -3.96 -11.62
N GLY A 99 2.06 -4.06 -12.84
CA GLY A 99 1.51 -4.92 -13.88
C GLY A 99 2.61 -5.51 -14.74
N ARG A 100 2.25 -6.37 -15.69
CA ARG A 100 3.22 -6.95 -16.63
C ARG A 100 3.35 -6.08 -17.87
N VAL A 101 4.59 -5.78 -18.23
CA VAL A 101 4.94 -5.09 -19.47
C VAL A 101 5.99 -5.94 -20.16
N SER A 102 5.68 -6.44 -21.35
CA SER A 102 6.56 -7.35 -22.10
C SER A 102 7.04 -8.55 -21.27
N GLY A 103 6.13 -9.14 -20.47
CA GLY A 103 6.41 -10.28 -19.60
C GLY A 103 7.15 -9.95 -18.29
N ARG A 104 7.36 -8.68 -17.98
CA ARG A 104 8.10 -8.21 -16.78
C ARG A 104 7.18 -7.54 -15.79
N GLU A 105 7.18 -7.97 -14.53
CA GLU A 105 6.55 -7.22 -13.45
C GLU A 105 7.21 -5.83 -13.33
N THR A 106 6.41 -4.78 -13.50
CA THR A 106 6.89 -3.40 -13.66
C THR A 106 6.03 -2.48 -12.82
N VAL A 107 6.67 -1.58 -12.07
CA VAL A 107 5.97 -0.48 -11.39
C VAL A 107 5.67 0.60 -12.42
N VAL A 108 4.40 0.90 -12.60
CA VAL A 108 3.92 1.96 -13.49
C VAL A 108 3.43 3.12 -12.63
N ILE A 109 3.89 4.34 -12.93
CA ILE A 109 3.48 5.59 -12.26
C ILE A 109 3.00 6.56 -13.34
N ALA A 110 1.71 6.85 -13.37
CA ALA A 110 1.07 7.68 -14.38
C ALA A 110 0.40 8.90 -13.76
N ASN A 111 0.83 10.10 -14.15
CA ASN A 111 0.18 11.32 -13.69
C ASN A 111 -1.21 11.49 -14.32
N ASP A 112 -2.18 11.92 -13.53
CA ASP A 112 -3.50 12.28 -14.02
C ASP A 112 -3.59 13.77 -14.31
N ALA A 113 -3.32 14.15 -15.56
CA ALA A 113 -3.41 15.53 -16.04
C ALA A 113 -4.84 16.12 -15.94
N THR A 114 -5.87 15.29 -15.80
CA THR A 114 -7.24 15.76 -15.60
C THR A 114 -7.45 16.30 -14.18
N VAL A 115 -6.70 15.78 -13.19
CA VAL A 115 -6.72 16.22 -11.79
C VAL A 115 -5.81 17.42 -11.61
N LYS A 116 -6.39 18.63 -11.58
CA LYS A 116 -5.65 19.89 -11.37
C LYS A 116 -4.41 20.04 -12.25
N GLY A 117 -4.49 19.58 -13.51
CA GLY A 117 -3.37 19.63 -14.46
C GLY A 117 -2.23 18.66 -14.13
N GLY A 118 -2.47 17.62 -13.33
CA GLY A 118 -1.45 16.67 -12.88
C GLY A 118 -0.48 17.28 -11.87
N THR A 119 -0.88 18.35 -11.17
CA THR A 119 -0.02 19.00 -10.19
C THR A 119 0.15 18.16 -8.94
N TYR A 120 1.35 18.21 -8.35
CA TYR A 120 1.67 17.40 -7.17
C TYR A 120 1.20 18.08 -5.89
N TYR A 121 0.20 17.47 -5.25
CA TYR A 121 -0.16 17.70 -3.87
C TYR A 121 0.80 16.95 -2.93
N PRO A 122 0.80 17.24 -1.61
CA PRO A 122 1.60 16.47 -0.65
C PRO A 122 1.35 14.96 -0.75
N MET A 123 0.09 14.53 -0.92
CA MET A 123 -0.21 13.09 -1.10
C MET A 123 0.22 12.54 -2.46
N THR A 124 0.33 13.37 -3.50
CA THR A 124 0.88 12.93 -4.79
C THR A 124 2.34 12.54 -4.63
N VAL A 125 3.12 13.37 -3.93
CA VAL A 125 4.53 13.08 -3.60
C VAL A 125 4.63 11.80 -2.79
N LYS A 126 3.88 11.70 -1.70
CA LYS A 126 3.89 10.51 -0.84
C LYS A 126 3.55 9.24 -1.60
N LYS A 127 2.55 9.28 -2.50
CA LYS A 127 2.16 8.15 -3.34
C LYS A 127 3.21 7.78 -4.38
N HIS A 128 3.83 8.76 -5.03
CA HIS A 128 4.94 8.53 -5.95
C HIS A 128 6.12 7.86 -5.22
N LEU A 129 6.53 8.40 -4.08
CA LEU A 129 7.63 7.84 -3.29
C LEU A 129 7.32 6.43 -2.78
N ARG A 130 6.06 6.15 -2.39
CA ARG A 130 5.65 4.80 -2.02
C ARG A 130 5.76 3.82 -3.20
N ALA A 131 5.38 4.22 -4.41
CA ALA A 131 5.56 3.38 -5.58
C ALA A 131 7.04 3.08 -5.87
N GLN A 132 7.93 4.06 -5.68
CA GLN A 132 9.38 3.85 -5.79
C GLN A 132 9.95 2.98 -4.68
N GLU A 133 9.44 3.08 -3.45
CA GLU A 133 9.80 2.19 -2.34
C GLU A 133 9.45 0.74 -2.70
N VAL A 134 8.24 0.50 -3.21
CA VAL A 134 7.81 -0.81 -3.72
C VAL A 134 8.73 -1.29 -4.85
N ALA A 135 9.10 -0.43 -5.78
CA ALA A 135 10.02 -0.77 -6.87
C ALA A 135 11.42 -1.15 -6.35
N LEU A 136 11.97 -0.34 -5.45
CA LEU A 136 13.29 -0.53 -4.86
C LEU A 136 13.37 -1.84 -4.08
N ASP A 137 12.43 -2.03 -3.15
CA ASP A 137 12.43 -3.18 -2.26
C ASP A 137 12.30 -4.48 -3.04
N ASN A 138 11.45 -4.49 -4.06
CA ASN A 138 11.13 -5.68 -4.86
C ASN A 138 11.95 -5.79 -6.15
N ARG A 139 12.89 -4.87 -6.40
CA ARG A 139 13.74 -4.78 -7.61
C ARG A 139 12.95 -4.81 -8.93
N LEU A 140 11.89 -4.02 -9.00
CA LEU A 140 11.03 -3.92 -10.18
C LEU A 140 11.43 -2.73 -11.06
N PRO A 141 11.52 -2.88 -12.39
CA PRO A 141 11.66 -1.75 -13.29
C PRO A 141 10.56 -0.71 -13.07
N CYS A 142 10.91 0.57 -13.24
CA CYS A 142 9.98 1.68 -13.13
C CYS A 142 9.66 2.25 -14.51
N VAL A 143 8.37 2.42 -14.81
CA VAL A 143 7.87 3.18 -15.96
C VAL A 143 7.10 4.40 -15.46
N TYR A 144 7.60 5.59 -15.79
CA TYR A 144 6.97 6.87 -15.46
C TYR A 144 6.22 7.41 -16.70
N LEU A 145 4.90 7.44 -16.65
CA LEU A 145 4.05 8.08 -17.65
C LEU A 145 3.80 9.53 -17.23
N VAL A 146 4.69 10.42 -17.66
CA VAL A 146 4.81 11.79 -17.17
C VAL A 146 3.87 12.73 -17.93
N ASP A 147 3.01 13.41 -17.17
CA ASP A 147 2.05 14.39 -17.68
C ASP A 147 1.59 15.32 -16.53
N SER A 148 2.48 16.21 -16.10
CA SER A 148 2.32 17.01 -14.88
C SER A 148 2.65 18.48 -15.08
N GLY A 149 1.76 19.34 -14.61
CA GLY A 149 1.96 20.79 -14.54
C GLY A 149 2.92 21.27 -13.44
N GLY A 150 3.59 20.37 -12.71
CA GLY A 150 4.55 20.70 -11.64
C GLY A 150 3.99 20.55 -10.22
N ALA A 151 4.55 21.27 -9.26
CA ALA A 151 4.09 21.25 -7.87
C ALA A 151 2.80 22.08 -7.68
N PHE A 152 1.95 21.67 -6.74
CA PHE A 152 0.81 22.48 -6.32
C PHE A 152 1.29 23.65 -5.44
N LEU A 153 1.54 24.80 -6.07
CA LEU A 153 2.19 25.96 -5.44
C LEU A 153 1.56 26.44 -4.11
N PRO A 154 0.22 26.43 -3.91
CA PRO A 154 -0.36 26.84 -2.63
C PRO A 154 0.07 25.99 -1.42
N MET A 155 0.62 24.79 -1.65
CA MET A 155 1.10 23.87 -0.60
C MET A 155 2.59 23.51 -0.79
N GLN A 156 3.36 24.42 -1.38
CA GLN A 156 4.76 24.15 -1.75
C GLN A 156 5.65 23.74 -0.54
N ASP A 157 5.35 24.23 0.65
CA ASP A 157 6.07 23.93 1.90
C ASP A 157 5.87 22.47 2.36
N GLU A 158 4.76 21.85 1.98
CA GLU A 158 4.47 20.42 2.20
C GLU A 158 4.86 19.54 0.99
N VAL A 159 5.41 20.13 -0.07
CA VAL A 159 5.76 19.43 -1.32
C VAL A 159 7.26 19.49 -1.62
N PHE A 160 7.98 20.52 -1.19
CA PHE A 160 9.34 20.80 -1.66
C PHE A 160 10.49 20.54 -0.64
N PRO A 161 10.45 21.07 0.60
CA PRO A 161 11.68 21.23 1.38
C PRO A 161 12.23 20.01 2.14
N ASP A 162 11.39 19.06 2.55
CA ASP A 162 11.79 18.02 3.51
C ASP A 162 12.37 16.75 2.84
N ARG A 163 12.96 15.85 3.63
CA ARG A 163 13.62 14.62 3.16
C ARG A 163 12.76 13.77 2.23
N ASP A 164 11.48 13.66 2.54
CA ASP A 164 10.52 12.81 1.82
C ASP A 164 9.57 13.66 0.95
N HIS A 165 10.04 14.82 0.50
CA HIS A 165 9.35 15.69 -0.44
C HIS A 165 9.82 15.46 -1.89
N PHE A 166 9.38 16.30 -2.84
CA PHE A 166 9.48 16.09 -4.28
C PHE A 166 10.87 15.68 -4.79
N GLY A 167 11.94 16.28 -4.24
CA GLY A 167 13.33 15.96 -4.62
C GLY A 167 13.75 14.51 -4.34
N ARG A 168 13.06 13.82 -3.42
CA ARG A 168 13.32 12.42 -3.10
C ARG A 168 13.03 11.49 -4.26
N ILE A 169 12.16 11.89 -5.19
CA ILE A 169 11.85 11.14 -6.42
C ILE A 169 13.13 10.93 -7.22
N PHE A 170 13.91 11.99 -7.42
CA PHE A 170 15.15 11.97 -8.20
C PHE A 170 16.27 11.21 -7.50
N TYR A 171 16.38 11.40 -6.18
CA TYR A 171 17.31 10.63 -5.35
C TYR A 171 17.05 9.13 -5.50
N ASN A 172 15.79 8.71 -5.41
CA ASN A 172 15.41 7.31 -5.56
C ASN A 172 15.66 6.81 -6.98
N GLN A 173 15.33 7.58 -8.04
CA GLN A 173 15.61 7.23 -9.43
C GLN A 173 17.11 6.95 -9.64
N ALA A 174 17.99 7.87 -9.24
CA ALA A 174 19.43 7.71 -9.39
C ALA A 174 19.97 6.50 -8.61
N ARG A 175 19.48 6.28 -7.39
CA ARG A 175 19.89 5.14 -6.55
C ARG A 175 19.42 3.80 -7.11
N MET A 176 18.20 3.75 -7.65
CA MET A 176 17.63 2.56 -8.30
C MET A 176 18.37 2.22 -9.60
N SER A 177 18.58 3.22 -10.48
CA SER A 177 19.39 3.04 -11.70
C SER A 177 20.80 2.53 -11.37
N GLY A 178 21.49 3.16 -10.40
CA GLY A 178 22.80 2.70 -9.93
C GLY A 178 22.80 1.31 -9.27
N ALA A 179 21.65 0.81 -8.81
CA ALA A 179 21.46 -0.55 -8.31
C ALA A 179 21.05 -1.56 -9.40
N GLY A 180 20.99 -1.13 -10.67
CA GLY A 180 20.57 -1.93 -11.81
C GLY A 180 19.05 -2.17 -11.89
N ILE A 181 18.25 -1.26 -11.34
CA ILE A 181 16.78 -1.27 -11.44
C ILE A 181 16.38 -0.24 -12.52
N PRO A 182 15.94 -0.68 -13.72
CA PRO A 182 15.74 0.23 -14.85
C PRO A 182 14.71 1.32 -14.59
N GLN A 183 15.03 2.55 -15.01
CA GLN A 183 14.18 3.73 -14.93
C GLN A 183 13.80 4.17 -16.35
N ILE A 184 12.51 4.12 -16.69
CA ILE A 184 12.03 4.44 -18.04
C ILE A 184 10.99 5.54 -17.95
N ALA A 185 11.09 6.59 -18.75
CA ALA A 185 10.12 7.67 -18.79
C ALA A 185 9.45 7.80 -20.16
N ALA A 186 8.15 8.11 -20.15
CA ALA A 186 7.41 8.58 -21.32
C ALA A 186 6.76 9.92 -21.01
N VAL A 187 7.23 10.98 -21.67
CA VAL A 187 6.69 12.34 -21.55
C VAL A 187 5.52 12.48 -22.52
N LEU A 188 4.32 12.33 -21.97
CA LEU A 188 3.04 12.31 -22.69
C LEU A 188 2.29 13.64 -22.55
N GLY A 189 2.98 14.69 -22.11
CA GLY A 189 2.42 16.04 -21.93
C GLY A 189 3.43 16.96 -21.27
N SER A 190 2.95 17.89 -20.45
CA SER A 190 3.85 18.86 -19.82
C SER A 190 4.74 18.21 -18.76
N CYS A 191 5.98 18.65 -18.68
CA CYS A 191 6.96 18.25 -17.69
C CYS A 191 7.82 19.47 -17.29
N THR A 192 7.37 20.22 -16.28
CA THR A 192 7.94 21.54 -15.94
C THR A 192 8.68 21.55 -14.60
N ALA A 193 9.66 22.44 -14.49
CA ALA A 193 10.44 22.72 -13.29
C ALA A 193 11.08 21.46 -12.71
N GLY A 194 10.87 21.17 -11.42
CA GLY A 194 11.42 19.97 -10.79
C GLY A 194 11.03 18.69 -11.54
N GLY A 195 9.81 18.62 -12.11
CA GLY A 195 9.34 17.43 -12.81
C GLY A 195 10.20 17.05 -14.02
N ALA A 196 10.90 18.01 -14.62
CA ALA A 196 11.81 17.80 -15.75
C ALA A 196 12.93 16.79 -15.47
N TYR A 197 13.29 16.59 -14.20
CA TYR A 197 14.28 15.59 -13.83
C TYR A 197 13.78 14.16 -13.91
N VAL A 198 12.46 13.89 -13.91
CA VAL A 198 11.95 12.52 -14.07
C VAL A 198 12.42 11.90 -15.39
N PRO A 199 12.18 12.52 -16.56
CA PRO A 199 12.72 12.01 -17.82
C PRO A 199 14.23 12.19 -17.93
N ALA A 200 14.79 13.31 -17.49
CA ALA A 200 16.23 13.58 -17.65
C ALA A 200 17.14 12.67 -16.80
N MET A 201 16.61 12.00 -15.77
CA MET A 201 17.32 11.05 -14.92
C MET A 201 16.83 9.60 -15.10
N SER A 202 16.01 9.35 -16.12
CA SER A 202 15.66 7.98 -16.52
C SER A 202 16.75 7.41 -17.42
N ASP A 203 16.91 6.09 -17.43
CA ASP A 203 17.89 5.39 -18.25
C ASP A 203 17.55 5.49 -19.74
N GLU A 204 16.24 5.46 -20.07
CA GLU A 204 15.71 5.76 -21.39
C GLU A 204 14.44 6.62 -21.29
N ALA A 205 14.36 7.66 -22.12
CA ALA A 205 13.26 8.62 -22.13
C ALA A 205 12.62 8.75 -23.52
N VAL A 206 11.30 8.59 -23.56
CA VAL A 206 10.43 8.77 -24.73
C VAL A 206 9.67 10.09 -24.62
N ILE A 207 9.52 10.83 -25.71
CA ILE A 207 8.70 12.06 -25.75
C ILE A 207 7.76 12.08 -26.95
N VAL A 208 6.52 12.53 -26.75
CA VAL A 208 5.55 12.65 -27.85
C VAL A 208 5.71 14.00 -28.56
N ARG A 209 5.98 13.97 -29.87
CA ARG A 209 6.11 15.15 -30.75
C ARG A 209 4.87 16.06 -30.65
N GLY A 210 5.09 17.38 -30.52
CA GLY A 210 4.01 18.37 -30.52
C GLY A 210 3.04 18.26 -29.33
N GLN A 211 3.39 17.48 -28.29
CA GLN A 211 2.55 17.22 -27.13
C GLN A 211 3.36 17.22 -25.84
N GLY A 212 4.46 16.47 -25.82
CA GLY A 212 5.39 16.39 -24.70
C GLY A 212 6.30 17.60 -24.65
N THR A 213 6.48 18.17 -23.47
CA THR A 213 7.42 19.29 -23.26
C THR A 213 8.21 19.11 -21.97
N ILE A 214 9.52 19.43 -21.99
CA ILE A 214 10.41 19.36 -20.84
C ILE A 214 11.12 20.71 -20.68
N PHE A 215 11.04 21.33 -19.50
CA PHE A 215 11.82 22.54 -19.21
C PHE A 215 11.91 22.83 -17.71
N LEU A 216 13.03 23.41 -17.26
CA LEU A 216 13.20 23.87 -15.87
C LEU A 216 12.39 25.13 -15.55
N GLY A 217 12.09 25.93 -16.56
CA GLY A 217 11.21 27.08 -16.46
C GLY A 217 10.39 27.18 -17.73
N GLY A 218 9.06 27.13 -17.61
CA GLY A 218 8.20 27.24 -18.78
C GLY A 218 8.18 28.64 -19.40
N PRO A 219 7.53 28.81 -20.56
CA PRO A 219 7.47 30.10 -21.24
C PRO A 219 7.06 31.30 -20.37
N PRO A 220 6.09 31.17 -19.42
CA PRO A 220 5.78 32.28 -18.51
C PRO A 220 6.96 32.71 -17.63
N LEU A 221 7.75 31.75 -17.14
CA LEU A 221 8.91 32.02 -16.29
C LEU A 221 10.08 32.60 -17.11
N VAL A 222 10.32 32.06 -18.31
CA VAL A 222 11.34 32.59 -19.24
C VAL A 222 11.03 34.04 -19.57
N LYS A 223 9.79 34.34 -19.98
CA LYS A 223 9.35 35.71 -20.26
C LYS A 223 9.51 36.63 -19.06
N ALA A 224 9.17 36.18 -17.85
CA ALA A 224 9.30 36.97 -16.64
C ALA A 224 10.77 37.24 -16.26
N ALA A 225 11.68 36.28 -16.50
CA ALA A 225 13.07 36.37 -16.09
C ALA A 225 13.97 37.08 -17.12
N THR A 226 13.74 36.87 -18.42
CA THR A 226 14.63 37.33 -19.50
C THR A 226 13.96 38.27 -20.51
N GLY A 227 12.62 38.33 -20.51
CA GLY A 227 11.84 39.05 -21.53
C GLY A 227 11.65 38.30 -22.85
N GLU A 228 12.26 37.12 -22.99
CA GLU A 228 12.15 36.29 -24.20
C GLU A 228 10.73 35.72 -24.35
N VAL A 229 10.20 35.76 -25.57
CA VAL A 229 8.90 35.17 -25.92
C VAL A 229 9.15 33.97 -26.80
N VAL A 230 8.92 32.79 -26.24
CA VAL A 230 9.14 31.49 -26.88
C VAL A 230 7.93 30.60 -26.63
N THR A 231 7.57 29.74 -27.58
CA THR A 231 6.51 28.75 -27.36
C THR A 231 7.03 27.56 -26.54
N ALA A 232 6.12 26.75 -25.99
CA ALA A 232 6.51 25.56 -25.23
C ALA A 232 7.24 24.51 -26.10
N GLU A 233 6.85 24.39 -27.38
CA GLU A 233 7.48 23.45 -28.33
C GLU A 233 8.89 23.92 -28.74
N GLU A 234 9.07 25.23 -28.98
CA GLU A 234 10.39 25.80 -29.31
C GLU A 234 11.35 25.75 -28.11
N LEU A 235 10.83 25.93 -26.90
CA LEU A 235 11.65 25.93 -25.68
C LEU A 235 12.13 24.53 -25.28
N GLY A 236 11.26 23.54 -25.40
CA GLY A 236 11.53 22.19 -24.88
C GLY A 236 10.58 21.12 -25.39
N GLY A 237 10.18 21.21 -26.66
CA GLY A 237 9.36 20.21 -27.32
C GLY A 237 10.12 18.92 -27.68
N GLY A 238 9.39 17.96 -28.27
CA GLY A 238 9.94 16.65 -28.64
C GLY A 238 11.11 16.74 -29.62
N GLU A 239 11.02 17.60 -30.64
CA GLU A 239 12.12 17.80 -31.60
C GLU A 239 13.38 18.36 -30.93
N VAL A 240 13.23 19.34 -30.03
CA VAL A 240 14.36 19.96 -29.31
C VAL A 240 15.11 18.92 -28.48
N HIS A 241 14.37 18.06 -27.77
CA HIS A 241 14.99 17.08 -26.89
C HIS A 241 15.54 15.85 -27.59
N SER A 242 14.91 15.39 -28.67
CA SER A 242 15.38 14.21 -29.39
C SER A 242 16.41 14.50 -30.48
N ARG A 243 16.51 15.74 -31.00
CA ARG A 243 17.45 16.08 -32.09
C ARG A 243 18.58 17.02 -31.70
N THR A 244 18.37 17.90 -30.74
CA THR A 244 19.32 18.97 -30.42
C THR A 244 20.01 18.75 -29.08
N SER A 245 19.24 18.63 -27.99
CA SER A 245 19.82 18.56 -26.63
C SER A 245 20.15 17.15 -26.17
N GLY A 246 19.49 16.12 -26.69
CA GLY A 246 19.71 14.73 -26.27
C GLY A 246 19.14 14.39 -24.88
N VAL A 247 18.19 15.18 -24.36
CA VAL A 247 17.51 14.88 -23.08
C VAL A 247 16.57 13.68 -23.21
N THR A 248 16.14 13.34 -24.42
CA THR A 248 15.25 12.20 -24.71
C THR A 248 15.86 11.34 -25.81
N ASP A 249 15.69 10.04 -25.70
CA ASP A 249 16.29 9.06 -26.60
C ASP A 249 15.36 8.70 -27.77
N HIS A 250 14.04 8.80 -27.55
CA HIS A 250 13.03 8.36 -28.52
C HIS A 250 11.96 9.42 -28.77
N LEU A 251 11.70 9.73 -30.04
CA LEU A 251 10.62 10.62 -30.46
C LEU A 251 9.42 9.82 -30.96
N ALA A 252 8.31 9.92 -30.24
CA ALA A 252 7.05 9.27 -30.57
C ALA A 252 6.08 10.23 -31.30
N GLU A 253 5.14 9.66 -32.05
CA GLU A 253 4.18 10.43 -32.85
C GLU A 253 2.83 10.66 -32.14
N ASN A 254 2.53 9.84 -31.13
CA ASN A 254 1.35 9.93 -30.26
C ASN A 254 1.53 9.00 -29.05
N ASP A 255 0.58 9.02 -28.11
CA ASP A 255 0.60 8.18 -26.91
C ASP A 255 0.75 6.69 -27.24
N ALA A 256 -0.02 6.16 -28.19
CA ALA A 256 0.04 4.73 -28.54
C ALA A 256 1.39 4.32 -29.14
N HIS A 257 2.04 5.21 -29.91
CA HIS A 257 3.41 5.00 -30.37
C HIS A 257 4.40 5.03 -29.20
N ALA A 258 4.29 6.01 -28.30
CA ALA A 258 5.18 6.12 -27.14
C ALA A 258 5.10 4.87 -26.24
N LEU A 259 3.91 4.39 -25.92
CA LEU A 259 3.72 3.20 -25.11
C LEU A 259 4.29 1.94 -25.78
N ARG A 260 4.23 1.84 -27.11
CA ARG A 260 4.88 0.74 -27.85
C ARG A 260 6.39 0.81 -27.75
N ILE A 261 6.99 1.99 -27.82
CA ILE A 261 8.43 2.18 -27.63
C ILE A 261 8.81 1.77 -26.20
N VAL A 262 8.07 2.21 -25.18
CA VAL A 262 8.28 1.78 -23.79
C VAL A 262 8.23 0.26 -23.66
N ARG A 263 7.26 -0.42 -24.28
CA ARG A 263 7.18 -1.88 -24.29
C ARG A 263 8.41 -2.53 -24.94
N THR A 264 8.94 -1.94 -26.01
CA THR A 264 10.18 -2.38 -26.66
C THR A 264 11.38 -2.19 -25.75
N ILE A 265 11.49 -1.07 -25.03
CA ILE A 265 12.54 -0.84 -24.03
C ILE A 265 12.47 -1.92 -22.94
N VAL A 266 11.27 -2.19 -22.40
CA VAL A 266 11.11 -3.22 -21.36
C VAL A 266 11.48 -4.62 -21.86
N SER A 267 11.29 -4.91 -23.15
CA SER A 267 11.62 -6.23 -23.72
C SER A 267 13.12 -6.45 -23.95
N THR A 268 13.95 -5.40 -23.93
CA THR A 268 15.42 -5.52 -24.02
C THR A 268 16.09 -5.65 -22.65
N LEU A 269 15.34 -5.48 -21.56
CA LEU A 269 15.89 -5.58 -20.20
C LEU A 269 16.45 -6.99 -19.92
N PRO A 270 17.52 -7.10 -19.12
CA PRO A 270 18.09 -8.38 -18.74
C PRO A 270 17.06 -9.33 -18.11
N SER A 271 17.24 -10.64 -18.33
CA SER A 271 16.42 -11.67 -17.70
C SER A 271 16.47 -11.55 -16.17
N ARG A 272 15.35 -11.87 -15.50
CA ARG A 272 15.35 -11.96 -14.02
C ARG A 272 16.32 -13.04 -13.54
N GLY A 273 16.84 -12.84 -12.34
CA GLY A 273 17.59 -13.87 -11.62
C GLY A 273 16.72 -15.03 -11.15
N ALA A 274 17.34 -16.00 -10.47
CA ALA A 274 16.63 -17.10 -9.82
C ALA A 274 15.71 -16.58 -8.71
N LEU A 275 14.57 -17.25 -8.52
CA LEU A 275 13.65 -16.92 -7.44
C LEU A 275 14.28 -17.27 -6.08
N PRO A 276 14.03 -16.47 -5.02
CA PRO A 276 14.54 -16.74 -3.68
C PRO A 276 13.93 -18.00 -3.02
N TRP A 277 12.82 -18.51 -3.56
CA TRP A 277 12.15 -19.73 -3.09
C TRP A 277 11.46 -20.46 -4.24
N GLU A 278 11.10 -21.72 -4.01
CA GLU A 278 10.41 -22.57 -4.99
C GLU A 278 8.90 -22.28 -5.05
N VAL A 279 8.40 -21.94 -6.23
CA VAL A 279 6.96 -21.80 -6.52
C VAL A 279 6.47 -23.09 -7.16
N THR A 280 5.44 -23.72 -6.57
CA THR A 280 4.82 -24.95 -7.10
C THR A 280 3.53 -24.61 -7.85
N GLU A 281 2.91 -25.63 -8.44
CA GLU A 281 1.55 -25.50 -8.96
C GLU A 281 0.58 -25.05 -7.84
N ALA A 282 -0.25 -24.06 -8.17
CA ALA A 282 -1.27 -23.54 -7.26
C ALA A 282 -2.46 -24.51 -7.22
N THR A 283 -3.05 -24.68 -6.04
CA THR A 283 -4.32 -25.39 -5.88
C THR A 283 -5.32 -24.47 -5.21
N GLU A 284 -6.57 -24.50 -5.66
CA GLU A 284 -7.61 -23.68 -5.03
C GLU A 284 -7.85 -24.10 -3.58
N PRO A 285 -8.30 -23.17 -2.71
CA PRO A 285 -8.74 -23.51 -1.36
C PRO A 285 -9.87 -24.55 -1.42
N LYS A 286 -9.85 -25.48 -0.47
CA LYS A 286 -10.87 -26.54 -0.37
C LYS A 286 -12.16 -26.02 0.27
N VAL A 287 -12.03 -25.09 1.21
CA VAL A 287 -13.15 -24.30 1.73
C VAL A 287 -13.46 -23.19 0.74
N ASP A 288 -14.74 -23.07 0.34
CA ASP A 288 -15.18 -22.09 -0.65
C ASP A 288 -14.77 -20.65 -0.25
N PRO A 289 -13.91 -19.97 -1.05
CA PRO A 289 -13.50 -18.61 -0.77
C PRO A 289 -14.67 -17.62 -0.65
N HIS A 290 -15.76 -17.82 -1.39
CA HIS A 290 -16.91 -16.89 -1.38
C HIS A 290 -17.64 -16.89 -0.03
N SER A 291 -17.52 -17.96 0.76
CA SER A 291 -18.10 -18.03 2.10
C SER A 291 -17.36 -17.17 3.15
N LEU A 292 -16.28 -16.45 2.76
CA LEU A 292 -15.50 -15.61 3.66
C LEU A 292 -16.33 -14.51 4.33
N TYR A 293 -17.24 -13.89 3.58
CA TYR A 293 -18.09 -12.81 4.10
C TYR A 293 -18.96 -13.27 5.27
N GLY A 294 -19.58 -14.46 5.18
CA GLY A 294 -20.37 -14.96 6.30
C GLY A 294 -19.53 -15.49 7.46
N ALA A 295 -18.32 -15.98 7.19
CA ALA A 295 -17.45 -16.59 8.20
C ALA A 295 -16.76 -15.57 9.13
N VAL A 296 -16.55 -14.33 8.68
CA VAL A 296 -15.84 -13.31 9.47
C VAL A 296 -16.79 -12.20 9.92
N PRO A 297 -16.92 -11.95 11.24
CA PRO A 297 -17.71 -10.83 11.74
C PRO A 297 -17.24 -9.47 11.21
N VAL A 298 -18.20 -8.61 10.87
CA VAL A 298 -17.91 -7.22 10.49
C VAL A 298 -17.43 -6.42 11.71
N ASP A 299 -18.07 -6.61 12.87
CA ASP A 299 -17.65 -6.00 14.14
C ASP A 299 -16.40 -6.70 14.67
N SER A 300 -15.28 -5.97 14.70
CA SER A 300 -13.98 -6.47 15.17
C SER A 300 -13.95 -6.86 16.65
N ARG A 301 -14.99 -6.50 17.43
CA ARG A 301 -15.14 -6.91 18.83
C ARG A 301 -15.70 -8.32 18.98
N THR A 302 -16.36 -8.87 17.96
CA THR A 302 -16.91 -10.21 17.99
C THR A 302 -15.79 -11.22 17.71
N PRO A 303 -15.44 -12.11 18.66
CA PRO A 303 -14.41 -13.12 18.44
C PRO A 303 -14.81 -14.12 17.35
N TYR A 304 -13.82 -14.58 16.58
CA TYR A 304 -13.94 -15.67 15.62
C TYR A 304 -12.59 -16.39 15.51
N ASP A 305 -12.58 -17.60 14.95
CA ASP A 305 -11.32 -18.32 14.68
C ASP A 305 -10.68 -17.81 13.39
N VAL A 306 -9.49 -17.22 13.50
CA VAL A 306 -8.75 -16.69 12.33
C VAL A 306 -8.38 -17.76 11.30
N ARG A 307 -8.43 -19.05 11.67
CA ARG A 307 -8.30 -20.17 10.74
C ARG A 307 -9.39 -20.18 9.67
N GLU A 308 -10.55 -19.57 9.91
CA GLU A 308 -11.59 -19.40 8.90
C GLU A 308 -11.11 -18.54 7.71
N ILE A 309 -10.26 -17.54 7.96
CA ILE A 309 -9.62 -16.75 6.90
C ILE A 309 -8.55 -17.60 6.21
N ILE A 310 -7.67 -18.23 6.99
CA ILE A 310 -6.55 -19.03 6.46
C ILE A 310 -7.08 -20.12 5.53
N ALA A 311 -8.13 -20.85 5.93
CA ALA A 311 -8.73 -21.92 5.15
C ALA A 311 -9.23 -21.48 3.77
N ARG A 312 -9.62 -20.20 3.59
CA ARG A 312 -10.14 -19.63 2.34
C ARG A 312 -9.08 -18.92 1.50
N VAL A 313 -7.89 -18.72 2.05
CA VAL A 313 -6.79 -18.01 1.39
C VAL A 313 -5.70 -18.95 0.92
N VAL A 314 -5.41 -20.03 1.65
CA VAL A 314 -4.26 -20.90 1.36
C VAL A 314 -4.61 -22.05 0.42
N ASP A 315 -3.62 -22.48 -0.33
CA ASP A 315 -3.72 -23.57 -1.32
C ASP A 315 -4.22 -24.86 -0.67
N GLY A 316 -5.28 -25.43 -1.25
CA GLY A 316 -5.93 -26.65 -0.75
C GLY A 316 -6.46 -26.55 0.68
N SER A 317 -6.61 -25.35 1.23
CA SER A 317 -6.88 -25.11 2.66
C SER A 317 -5.87 -25.80 3.59
N ARG A 318 -4.64 -26.07 3.14
CA ARG A 318 -3.63 -26.81 3.91
C ARG A 318 -2.78 -25.90 4.77
N PHE A 319 -2.75 -26.19 6.06
CA PHE A 319 -2.03 -25.38 7.04
C PHE A 319 -1.27 -26.25 8.05
N ALA A 320 0.06 -26.13 8.04
CA ALA A 320 0.92 -26.80 9.01
C ALA A 320 1.13 -25.88 10.21
N GLU A 321 0.22 -25.96 11.18
CA GLU A 321 0.22 -25.09 12.35
C GLU A 321 1.45 -25.36 13.25
N PHE A 322 2.13 -24.28 13.63
CA PHE A 322 3.27 -24.30 14.54
C PHE A 322 2.82 -23.93 15.95
N LYS A 323 3.25 -24.71 16.96
CA LYS A 323 2.90 -24.51 18.38
C LYS A 323 1.38 -24.29 18.57
N SER A 324 0.56 -25.18 18.01
CA SER A 324 -0.91 -25.10 18.11
C SER A 324 -1.40 -25.08 19.56
N GLU A 325 -0.68 -25.71 20.48
CA GLU A 325 -1.05 -25.81 21.90
C GLU A 325 -0.47 -24.69 22.79
N PHE A 326 0.33 -23.77 22.26
CA PHE A 326 1.02 -22.72 23.03
C PHE A 326 0.75 -21.32 22.46
N GLY A 327 0.43 -20.34 23.31
CA GLY A 327 0.17 -18.97 22.88
C GLY A 327 -0.97 -18.87 21.85
N GLN A 328 -2.10 -19.54 22.12
CA GLN A 328 -3.18 -19.80 21.14
C GLN A 328 -3.89 -18.55 20.61
N THR A 329 -3.68 -17.38 21.22
CA THR A 329 -4.16 -16.08 20.70
C THR A 329 -3.34 -15.56 19.52
N LEU A 330 -2.24 -16.23 19.18
CA LEU A 330 -1.49 -16.02 17.94
C LEU A 330 -1.35 -17.36 17.21
N VAL A 331 -2.05 -17.47 16.08
CA VAL A 331 -1.95 -18.62 15.18
C VAL A 331 -0.75 -18.41 14.27
N THR A 332 0.14 -19.39 14.21
CA THR A 332 1.28 -19.35 13.30
C THR A 332 1.43 -20.69 12.58
N GLY A 333 1.93 -20.68 11.35
CA GLY A 333 2.09 -21.93 10.61
C GLY A 333 2.48 -21.72 9.15
N PHE A 334 2.83 -22.82 8.49
CA PHE A 334 3.27 -22.81 7.10
C PHE A 334 2.12 -23.14 6.16
N ALA A 335 2.08 -22.46 5.01
CA ALA A 335 1.11 -22.67 3.96
C ALA A 335 1.71 -22.42 2.57
N ARG A 336 0.89 -22.54 1.52
CA ARG A 336 1.17 -21.96 0.21
C ARG A 336 0.02 -21.05 -0.24
N ILE A 337 0.32 -20.00 -0.99
CA ILE A 337 -0.65 -19.11 -1.64
C ILE A 337 -0.21 -18.95 -3.09
N HIS A 338 -1.05 -19.35 -4.04
CA HIS A 338 -0.69 -19.38 -5.47
C HIS A 338 0.64 -20.09 -5.73
N GLY A 339 0.89 -21.18 -5.00
CA GLY A 339 2.12 -21.94 -5.08
C GLY A 339 3.32 -21.31 -4.37
N HIS A 340 3.26 -20.08 -3.85
CA HIS A 340 4.36 -19.50 -3.06
C HIS A 340 4.33 -20.04 -1.62
N PRO A 341 5.45 -20.53 -1.04
CA PRO A 341 5.51 -20.86 0.37
C PRO A 341 5.35 -19.60 1.22
N VAL A 342 4.56 -19.69 2.29
CA VAL A 342 4.35 -18.58 3.22
C VAL A 342 4.36 -19.06 4.68
N GLY A 343 4.88 -18.22 5.57
CA GLY A 343 4.69 -18.32 7.01
C GLY A 343 3.60 -17.34 7.43
N ILE A 344 2.51 -17.83 8.00
CA ILE A 344 1.37 -17.00 8.41
C ILE A 344 1.50 -16.69 9.91
N VAL A 345 1.26 -15.44 10.28
CA VAL A 345 1.19 -14.94 11.66
C VAL A 345 -0.13 -14.19 11.82
N ALA A 346 -1.10 -14.79 12.53
CA ALA A 346 -2.48 -14.33 12.53
C ALA A 346 -3.03 -14.18 13.96
N ASN A 347 -3.66 -13.04 14.25
CA ASN A 347 -4.26 -12.81 15.57
C ASN A 347 -5.55 -13.62 15.75
N ASN A 348 -5.68 -14.25 16.91
CA ASN A 348 -6.86 -14.98 17.35
C ASN A 348 -7.27 -14.51 18.77
N GLY A 349 -7.02 -13.23 19.06
CA GLY A 349 -7.20 -12.61 20.38
C GLY A 349 -6.08 -11.63 20.73
N ILE A 350 -6.07 -11.17 21.98
CA ILE A 350 -5.03 -10.31 22.56
C ILE A 350 -3.68 -11.03 22.67
N LEU A 351 -2.57 -10.29 22.66
CA LEU A 351 -1.24 -10.87 22.78
C LEU A 351 -0.81 -11.04 24.24
N PHE A 352 -0.31 -12.23 24.57
CA PHE A 352 0.37 -12.54 25.82
C PHE A 352 1.88 -12.73 25.60
N SER A 353 2.63 -12.91 26.69
CA SER A 353 4.06 -13.23 26.64
C SER A 353 4.35 -14.47 25.77
N GLU A 354 3.53 -15.51 25.92
CA GLU A 354 3.61 -16.77 25.19
C GLU A 354 3.37 -16.54 23.70
N SER A 355 2.38 -15.72 23.36
CA SER A 355 2.05 -15.34 21.99
C SER A 355 3.24 -14.63 21.33
N ALA A 356 3.87 -13.68 22.03
CA ALA A 356 5.02 -12.95 21.52
C ALA A 356 6.27 -13.82 21.37
N GLN A 357 6.53 -14.73 22.32
CA GLN A 357 7.62 -15.72 22.21
C GLN A 357 7.40 -16.69 21.05
N LYS A 358 6.16 -17.15 20.84
CA LYS A 358 5.78 -17.98 19.70
C LYS A 358 6.00 -17.23 18.38
N GLY A 359 5.53 -15.99 18.30
CA GLY A 359 5.70 -15.13 17.12
C GLY A 359 7.16 -14.90 16.77
N ALA A 360 7.99 -14.52 17.74
CA ALA A 360 9.43 -14.31 17.55
C ALA A 360 10.13 -15.55 16.97
N HIS A 361 9.96 -16.71 17.63
CA HIS A 361 10.55 -17.96 17.17
C HIS A 361 10.05 -18.34 15.76
N PHE A 362 8.76 -18.20 15.49
CA PHE A 362 8.23 -18.54 14.17
C PHE A 362 8.77 -17.64 13.05
N ILE A 363 8.93 -16.34 13.33
CA ILE A 363 9.55 -15.38 12.39
C ILE A 363 11.00 -15.75 12.11
N GLU A 364 11.78 -16.06 13.14
CA GLU A 364 13.16 -16.53 12.99
C GLU A 364 13.24 -17.79 12.13
N LEU A 365 12.32 -18.73 12.33
CA LEU A 365 12.26 -19.97 11.56
C LEU A 365 11.93 -19.71 10.08
N CYS A 366 11.01 -18.78 9.80
CA CYS A 366 10.69 -18.38 8.43
C CYS A 366 11.89 -17.69 7.76
N ASP A 367 12.57 -16.79 8.47
CA ASP A 367 13.77 -16.11 7.98
C ASP A 367 14.89 -17.09 7.65
N GLN A 368 15.17 -18.03 8.55
CA GLN A 368 16.19 -19.06 8.36
C GLN A 368 15.92 -19.91 7.11
N ARG A 369 14.65 -20.14 6.80
CA ARG A 369 14.20 -20.95 5.65
C ARG A 369 13.95 -20.13 4.38
N GLY A 370 14.10 -18.81 4.43
CA GLY A 370 13.80 -17.93 3.30
C GLY A 370 12.32 -17.88 2.91
N ILE A 371 11.41 -18.12 3.86
CA ILE A 371 9.96 -18.17 3.62
C ILE A 371 9.34 -16.80 3.91
N PRO A 372 8.66 -16.15 2.94
CA PRO A 372 7.99 -14.87 3.17
C PRO A 372 6.87 -14.97 4.21
N LEU A 373 6.65 -13.87 4.92
CA LEU A 373 5.71 -13.78 6.04
C LEU A 373 4.42 -13.06 5.62
N VAL A 374 3.28 -13.60 6.03
CA VAL A 374 1.96 -12.98 5.88
C VAL A 374 1.37 -12.73 7.27
N PHE A 375 1.11 -11.47 7.59
CA PHE A 375 0.50 -11.04 8.84
C PHE A 375 -0.99 -10.77 8.62
N LEU A 376 -1.85 -11.43 9.40
CA LEU A 376 -3.29 -11.16 9.44
C LEU A 376 -3.61 -10.43 10.75
N GLN A 377 -3.76 -9.10 10.68
CA GLN A 377 -3.96 -8.27 11.87
C GLN A 377 -5.42 -8.21 12.28
N ASN A 378 -5.70 -8.68 13.49
CA ASN A 378 -6.95 -8.46 14.20
C ASN A 378 -6.65 -8.36 15.71
N ILE A 379 -6.02 -7.26 16.10
CA ILE A 379 -5.40 -7.09 17.40
C ILE A 379 -5.88 -5.84 18.14
N SER A 380 -6.40 -6.04 19.35
CA SER A 380 -6.80 -4.99 20.30
C SER A 380 -5.68 -4.56 21.26
N GLY A 381 -4.59 -5.32 21.33
CA GLY A 381 -3.39 -4.96 22.08
C GLY A 381 -2.77 -6.14 22.83
N PHE A 382 -1.83 -5.84 23.72
CA PHE A 382 -1.28 -6.80 24.67
C PHE A 382 -2.17 -6.86 25.92
N MET A 383 -2.12 -7.99 26.62
CA MET A 383 -2.72 -8.09 27.95
C MET A 383 -2.09 -7.06 28.90
N VAL A 384 -2.89 -6.51 29.81
CA VAL A 384 -2.44 -5.54 30.82
C VAL A 384 -2.71 -6.06 32.22
N GLY A 385 -1.82 -5.73 33.16
CA GLY A 385 -1.99 -6.08 34.57
C GLY A 385 -0.66 -6.28 35.28
N LYS A 386 -0.66 -6.11 36.60
CA LYS A 386 0.54 -6.16 37.45
C LYS A 386 1.33 -7.46 37.26
N ASP A 387 0.64 -8.60 37.24
CA ASP A 387 1.29 -9.91 37.13
C ASP A 387 1.90 -10.14 35.74
N TYR A 388 1.28 -9.63 34.68
CA TYR A 388 1.80 -9.70 33.31
C TYR A 388 3.03 -8.81 33.12
N GLU A 389 3.02 -7.61 33.72
CA GLU A 389 4.19 -6.73 33.73
C GLU A 389 5.36 -7.35 34.50
N ALA A 390 5.11 -7.87 35.70
CA ALA A 390 6.12 -8.58 36.48
C ALA A 390 6.63 -9.85 35.79
N GLY A 391 5.75 -10.53 35.05
CA GLY A 391 6.07 -11.68 34.19
C GLY A 391 6.86 -11.30 32.93
N GLY A 392 7.10 -10.02 32.68
CA GLY A 392 7.97 -9.54 31.61
C GLY A 392 7.28 -9.42 30.24
N ILE A 393 5.96 -9.18 30.19
CA ILE A 393 5.24 -9.03 28.92
C ILE A 393 5.90 -8.02 27.97
N ALA A 394 6.45 -6.93 28.52
CA ALA A 394 7.22 -5.95 27.76
C ALA A 394 8.45 -6.54 27.07
N LYS A 395 9.27 -7.35 27.77
CA LYS A 395 10.46 -7.97 27.14
C LYS A 395 10.08 -9.09 26.17
N HIS A 396 8.95 -9.76 26.37
CA HIS A 396 8.46 -10.77 25.44
C HIS A 396 7.90 -10.14 24.15
N GLY A 397 7.12 -9.06 24.27
CA GLY A 397 6.73 -8.22 23.14
C GLY A 397 7.94 -7.67 22.40
N ALA A 398 8.97 -7.21 23.13
CA ALA A 398 10.23 -6.73 22.56
C ALA A 398 10.91 -7.77 21.65
N LYS A 399 10.92 -9.06 22.04
CA LYS A 399 11.46 -10.14 21.19
C LYS A 399 10.73 -10.22 19.85
N MET A 400 9.40 -10.15 19.85
CA MET A 400 8.61 -10.22 18.61
C MET A 400 8.86 -9.03 17.70
N VAL A 401 8.84 -7.80 18.23
CA VAL A 401 9.12 -6.61 17.40
C VAL A 401 10.55 -6.58 16.87
N THR A 402 11.54 -7.07 17.63
CA THR A 402 12.91 -7.27 17.11
C THR A 402 12.91 -8.26 15.95
N ALA A 403 12.20 -9.39 16.07
CA ALA A 403 12.12 -10.37 15.00
C ALA A 403 11.47 -9.79 13.73
N VAL A 404 10.34 -9.07 13.87
CA VAL A 404 9.64 -8.40 12.76
C VAL A 404 10.51 -7.35 12.08
N ALA A 405 11.22 -6.53 12.87
CA ALA A 405 12.07 -5.46 12.35
C ALA A 405 13.27 -6.01 11.57
N CYS A 406 13.88 -7.09 12.06
CA CYS A 406 15.14 -7.59 11.52
C CYS A 406 15.01 -8.68 10.46
N THR A 407 13.86 -9.35 10.35
CA THR A 407 13.69 -10.40 9.35
C THR A 407 13.81 -9.83 7.92
N ARG A 408 14.59 -10.54 7.10
CA ARG A 408 14.92 -10.22 5.72
C ARG A 408 13.86 -10.67 4.73
N VAL A 409 13.15 -11.73 5.07
CA VAL A 409 12.13 -12.29 4.18
C VAL A 409 11.04 -11.24 3.95
N PRO A 410 10.44 -11.19 2.75
CA PRO A 410 9.35 -10.28 2.48
C PRO A 410 8.22 -10.44 3.50
N LYS A 411 7.75 -9.32 4.05
CA LYS A 411 6.62 -9.26 4.97
C LYS A 411 5.43 -8.63 4.23
N LEU A 412 4.28 -9.29 4.26
CA LEU A 412 3.03 -8.79 3.71
C LEU A 412 2.01 -8.71 4.85
N THR A 413 1.24 -7.63 4.92
CA THR A 413 0.29 -7.40 6.02
C THR A 413 -1.10 -7.17 5.46
N VAL A 414 -2.11 -7.82 6.05
CA VAL A 414 -3.52 -7.55 5.80
C VAL A 414 -4.20 -7.27 7.14
N VAL A 415 -4.76 -6.07 7.30
CA VAL A 415 -5.58 -5.73 8.46
C VAL A 415 -7.00 -6.21 8.20
N VAL A 416 -7.40 -7.29 8.86
CA VAL A 416 -8.70 -7.96 8.67
C VAL A 416 -9.72 -7.60 9.75
N GLY A 417 -9.30 -6.82 10.75
CA GLY A 417 -10.15 -6.33 11.84
C GLY A 417 -9.49 -5.16 12.57
N GLY A 418 -9.19 -5.33 13.86
CA GLY A 418 -8.52 -4.30 14.65
C GLY A 418 -7.00 -4.21 14.42
N SER A 419 -6.46 -2.99 14.46
CA SER A 419 -5.03 -2.73 14.53
C SER A 419 -4.77 -1.64 15.56
N TYR A 420 -4.59 -2.04 16.82
CA TYR A 420 -4.49 -1.12 17.95
C TYR A 420 -3.16 -1.21 18.71
N GLY A 421 -2.61 -0.04 19.06
CA GLY A 421 -1.48 0.13 19.97
C GLY A 421 -0.25 -0.70 19.64
N ALA A 422 0.41 -1.26 20.66
CA ALA A 422 1.62 -2.07 20.48
C ALA A 422 1.40 -3.38 19.68
N GLY A 423 0.14 -3.80 19.53
CA GLY A 423 -0.23 -4.92 18.65
C GLY A 423 0.08 -4.63 17.19
N ASN A 424 -0.17 -3.40 16.72
CA ASN A 424 0.17 -2.97 15.36
C ASN A 424 1.67 -3.17 15.07
N TYR A 425 2.53 -2.85 16.02
CA TYR A 425 3.98 -2.98 15.88
C TYR A 425 4.41 -4.45 15.76
N SER A 426 3.91 -5.27 16.68
CA SER A 426 4.26 -6.70 16.74
C SER A 426 3.75 -7.48 15.53
N MET A 427 2.69 -7.00 14.88
CA MET A 427 2.09 -7.66 13.73
C MET A 427 2.51 -7.06 12.37
N CYS A 428 3.67 -6.38 12.32
CA CYS A 428 4.20 -5.77 11.10
C CYS A 428 3.31 -4.67 10.50
N GLY A 429 2.91 -3.70 11.33
CA GLY A 429 2.27 -2.47 10.88
C GLY A 429 3.18 -1.60 10.01
N ARG A 430 2.65 -0.48 9.51
CA ARG A 430 3.31 0.38 8.49
C ARG A 430 4.76 0.77 8.83
N ALA A 431 5.07 1.02 10.10
CA ALA A 431 6.40 1.43 10.55
C ALA A 431 7.46 0.31 10.50
N TYR A 432 7.06 -0.94 10.27
CA TYR A 432 7.95 -2.10 10.19
C TYR A 432 8.24 -2.52 8.73
N SER A 433 7.95 -1.62 7.79
CA SER A 433 8.23 -1.75 6.35
C SER A 433 7.82 -3.11 5.78
N PRO A 434 6.54 -3.52 5.90
CA PRO A 434 6.04 -4.59 5.06
C PRO A 434 6.19 -4.18 3.58
N ARG A 435 6.50 -5.14 2.71
CA ARG A 435 6.56 -4.91 1.25
C ARG A 435 5.23 -4.37 0.76
N PHE A 436 4.14 -4.87 1.34
CA PHE A 436 2.79 -4.37 1.11
C PHE A 436 1.95 -4.48 2.37
N LEU A 437 1.07 -3.49 2.59
CA LEU A 437 0.08 -3.51 3.67
C LEU A 437 -1.29 -3.15 3.09
N TRP A 438 -2.30 -4.00 3.28
CA TRP A 438 -3.69 -3.71 2.91
C TRP A 438 -4.60 -3.69 4.12
N MET A 439 -5.76 -3.10 3.93
CA MET A 439 -6.85 -3.13 4.92
C MET A 439 -8.12 -3.68 4.27
N TRP A 440 -8.91 -4.41 5.04
CA TRP A 440 -10.30 -4.69 4.66
C TRP A 440 -11.20 -3.48 4.97
N PRO A 441 -12.39 -3.38 4.35
CA PRO A 441 -13.29 -2.24 4.56
C PRO A 441 -13.77 -2.10 6.02
N ASN A 442 -13.97 -3.23 6.72
CA ASN A 442 -14.38 -3.26 8.13
C ASN A 442 -13.21 -2.94 9.09
N ALA A 443 -11.97 -2.94 8.60
CA ALA A 443 -10.81 -2.81 9.45
C ALA A 443 -10.71 -1.43 10.11
N LYS A 444 -10.11 -1.41 11.31
CA LYS A 444 -9.92 -0.20 12.11
C LYS A 444 -8.48 -0.08 12.57
N ILE A 445 -7.93 1.13 12.55
CA ILE A 445 -6.55 1.41 12.97
C ILE A 445 -6.46 2.65 13.86
N SER A 446 -5.91 2.52 15.07
CA SER A 446 -5.64 3.68 15.94
C SER A 446 -4.67 3.33 17.06
N VAL A 447 -4.24 4.34 17.83
CA VAL A 447 -3.34 4.12 18.97
C VAL A 447 -3.98 3.24 20.07
N MET A 448 -5.30 3.34 20.25
CA MET A 448 -6.14 2.49 21.08
C MET A 448 -7.59 2.64 20.62
N GLY A 449 -8.51 1.80 21.11
CA GLY A 449 -9.92 1.93 20.77
C GLY A 449 -10.54 3.23 21.33
N GLY A 450 -11.57 3.74 20.64
CA GLY A 450 -12.14 5.06 20.94
C GLY A 450 -12.78 5.15 22.33
N GLU A 451 -13.45 4.10 22.78
CA GLU A 451 -14.03 4.05 24.13
C GLU A 451 -12.93 4.02 25.21
N GLN A 452 -11.84 3.29 24.98
CA GLN A 452 -10.69 3.28 25.90
C GLN A 452 -10.05 4.68 25.98
N ALA A 453 -9.82 5.34 24.84
CA ALA A 453 -9.24 6.69 24.82
C ALA A 453 -10.14 7.71 25.53
N ALA A 454 -11.44 7.68 25.26
CA ALA A 454 -12.41 8.57 25.89
C ALA A 454 -12.47 8.35 27.42
N SER A 455 -12.46 7.09 27.85
CA SER A 455 -12.45 6.75 29.28
C SER A 455 -11.17 7.18 30.00
N VAL A 456 -9.99 6.95 29.41
CA VAL A 456 -8.71 7.40 30.02
C VAL A 456 -8.64 8.91 30.15
N LEU A 457 -9.00 9.65 29.09
CA LEU A 457 -9.00 11.11 29.12
C LEU A 457 -10.03 11.66 30.11
N ALA A 458 -11.18 11.00 30.26
CA ALA A 458 -12.16 11.35 31.27
C ALA A 458 -11.61 11.14 32.68
N THR A 459 -10.97 10.00 32.99
CA THR A 459 -10.36 9.78 34.30
C THR A 459 -9.36 10.86 34.66
N VAL A 460 -8.45 11.22 33.74
CA VAL A 460 -7.48 12.31 33.99
C VAL A 460 -8.17 13.64 34.28
N LYS A 461 -9.22 13.98 33.54
CA LYS A 461 -10.00 15.20 33.75
C LYS A 461 -10.74 15.18 35.10
N ARG A 462 -11.30 14.03 35.48
CA ARG A 462 -11.95 13.81 36.78
C ARG A 462 -10.97 14.07 37.92
N ASP A 463 -9.79 13.44 37.88
CA ASP A 463 -8.76 13.61 38.91
C ASP A 463 -8.31 15.08 39.04
N GLN A 464 -8.22 15.81 37.92
CA GLN A 464 -7.89 17.24 37.91
C GLN A 464 -9.00 18.13 38.50
N LEU A 465 -10.27 17.77 38.33
CA LEU A 465 -11.41 18.51 38.89
C LEU A 465 -11.54 18.21 40.38
N GLU A 466 -11.49 16.93 40.77
CA GLU A 466 -11.55 16.50 42.16
C GLU A 466 -10.36 17.04 42.97
N GLY A 467 -9.16 17.09 42.37
CA GLY A 467 -7.98 17.73 42.96
C GLY A 467 -8.12 19.25 43.18
N ARG A 468 -9.07 19.90 42.50
CA ARG A 468 -9.46 21.32 42.70
C ARG A 468 -10.70 21.48 43.58
N GLY A 469 -11.26 20.39 44.10
CA GLY A 469 -12.51 20.40 44.86
C GLY A 469 -13.76 20.66 44.01
N GLU A 470 -13.66 20.54 42.68
CA GLU A 470 -14.77 20.68 41.74
C GLU A 470 -15.46 19.32 41.53
N SER A 471 -16.79 19.30 41.41
CA SER A 471 -17.53 18.09 41.05
C SER A 471 -17.67 17.96 39.53
N TRP A 472 -17.68 16.71 39.04
CA TRP A 472 -17.91 16.44 37.62
C TRP A 472 -19.09 15.48 37.43
N PRO A 473 -20.27 16.01 37.08
CA PRO A 473 -21.47 15.21 36.84
C PRO A 473 -21.29 14.17 35.72
N PRO A 474 -21.97 13.01 35.78
CA PRO A 474 -21.90 11.99 34.74
C PRO A 474 -22.30 12.47 33.34
N GLU A 475 -23.26 13.40 33.25
CA GLU A 475 -23.70 13.99 31.97
C GLU A 475 -22.58 14.80 31.31
N ASP A 476 -21.82 15.56 32.09
CA ASP A 476 -20.67 16.33 31.60
C ASP A 476 -19.49 15.41 31.22
N GLU A 477 -19.37 14.25 31.86
CA GLU A 477 -18.42 13.21 31.45
C GLU A 477 -18.81 12.60 30.11
N ASP A 478 -20.07 12.23 29.91
CA ASP A 478 -20.52 11.63 28.65
C ASP A 478 -20.40 12.63 27.48
N ALA A 479 -20.79 13.89 27.71
CA ALA A 479 -20.62 14.98 26.76
C ALA A 479 -19.15 15.24 26.41
N PHE A 480 -18.23 15.04 27.36
CA PHE A 480 -16.79 15.12 27.11
C PHE A 480 -16.26 13.94 26.30
N LYS A 481 -16.75 12.72 26.58
CA LYS A 481 -16.34 11.49 25.88
C LYS A 481 -16.85 11.42 24.44
N ALA A 482 -18.06 11.92 24.18
CA ALA A 482 -18.71 11.82 22.87
C ALA A 482 -17.86 12.34 21.69
N PRO A 483 -17.28 13.56 21.71
CA PRO A 483 -16.44 14.03 20.60
C PRO A 483 -15.16 13.22 20.44
N ILE A 484 -14.59 12.65 21.52
CA ILE A 484 -13.40 11.79 21.46
C ILE A 484 -13.74 10.48 20.75
N ARG A 485 -14.86 9.84 21.11
CA ARG A 485 -15.33 8.62 20.43
C ARG A 485 -15.55 8.86 18.94
N ALA A 486 -16.24 9.95 18.59
CA ALA A 486 -16.48 10.32 17.20
C ALA A 486 -15.17 10.60 16.43
N GLN A 487 -14.19 11.23 17.07
CA GLN A 487 -12.88 11.46 16.47
C GLN A 487 -12.17 10.14 16.14
N TYR A 488 -12.12 9.20 17.08
CA TYR A 488 -11.47 7.90 16.90
C TYR A 488 -12.18 7.03 15.86
N GLU A 489 -13.51 7.06 15.83
CA GLU A 489 -14.30 6.34 14.83
C GLU A 489 -13.98 6.83 13.40
N ARG A 490 -13.91 8.16 13.22
CA ARG A 490 -13.55 8.78 11.94
C ARG A 490 -12.09 8.53 11.55
N GLN A 491 -11.15 8.76 12.47
CA GLN A 491 -9.71 8.68 12.18
C GLN A 491 -9.21 7.24 12.10
N GLY A 492 -9.92 6.29 12.70
CA GLY A 492 -9.58 4.87 12.63
C GLY A 492 -10.22 4.10 11.48
N ASN A 493 -11.09 4.72 10.69
CA ASN A 493 -11.70 4.11 9.51
C ASN A 493 -10.66 3.81 8.42
N ALA A 494 -10.80 2.66 7.74
CA ALA A 494 -9.89 2.22 6.67
C ALA A 494 -9.74 3.25 5.53
N TYR A 495 -10.80 3.95 5.15
CA TYR A 495 -10.74 5.00 4.12
C TYR A 495 -9.96 6.24 4.58
N TYR A 496 -10.04 6.59 5.87
CA TYR A 496 -9.23 7.68 6.43
C TYR A 496 -7.74 7.35 6.38
N ALA A 497 -7.39 6.09 6.68
CA ALA A 497 -6.04 5.55 6.61
C ALA A 497 -5.51 5.51 5.17
N SER A 498 -6.30 4.98 4.23
CA SER A 498 -5.91 4.82 2.83
C SER A 498 -5.74 6.16 2.11
N ALA A 499 -6.59 7.15 2.42
CA ALA A 499 -6.42 8.52 1.96
C ALA A 499 -5.06 9.13 2.32
N ARG A 500 -4.43 8.65 3.40
CA ARG A 500 -3.14 9.13 3.93
C ARG A 500 -1.98 8.18 3.67
N LEU A 501 -2.19 7.12 2.88
CA LEU A 501 -1.19 6.08 2.62
C LEU A 501 -0.61 5.47 3.89
N TRP A 502 -1.47 5.11 4.86
CA TRP A 502 -1.07 4.24 5.97
C TRP A 502 -1.03 2.77 5.52
N ASP A 503 -1.85 2.44 4.53
CA ASP A 503 -1.89 1.22 3.74
C ASP A 503 -1.59 1.51 2.25
N ASP A 504 -1.54 0.44 1.48
CA ASP A 504 -1.38 0.41 0.02
C ASP A 504 -2.71 0.18 -0.70
N GLY A 505 -3.84 0.21 0.01
CA GLY A 505 -5.18 0.06 -0.53
C GLY A 505 -6.13 -0.65 0.43
N VAL A 506 -7.39 -0.22 0.41
CA VAL A 506 -8.51 -1.03 0.91
C VAL A 506 -8.91 -2.02 -0.17
N ILE A 507 -8.98 -3.31 0.18
CA ILE A 507 -9.30 -4.40 -0.75
C ILE A 507 -10.59 -5.09 -0.36
N ASP A 508 -11.27 -5.69 -1.33
CA ASP A 508 -12.34 -6.65 -1.08
C ASP A 508 -11.74 -7.85 -0.30
N PRO A 509 -12.35 -8.30 0.82
CA PRO A 509 -11.90 -9.49 1.54
C PRO A 509 -11.68 -10.73 0.65
N LEU A 510 -12.52 -10.93 -0.37
CA LEU A 510 -12.40 -12.05 -1.31
C LEU A 510 -11.16 -11.93 -2.23
N ASP A 511 -10.69 -10.72 -2.48
CA ASP A 511 -9.50 -10.47 -3.31
C ASP A 511 -8.19 -10.74 -2.54
N THR A 512 -8.24 -11.00 -1.23
CA THR A 512 -7.05 -11.19 -0.37
C THR A 512 -6.09 -12.22 -0.94
N ARG A 513 -6.58 -13.38 -1.40
CA ARG A 513 -5.76 -14.46 -1.98
C ARG A 513 -5.02 -13.99 -3.23
N GLN A 514 -5.76 -13.36 -4.15
CA GLN A 514 -5.23 -12.88 -5.43
C GLN A 514 -4.20 -11.77 -5.22
N VAL A 515 -4.50 -10.80 -4.35
CA VAL A 515 -3.60 -9.69 -4.02
C VAL A 515 -2.30 -10.18 -3.39
N LEU A 516 -2.38 -11.13 -2.44
CA LEU A 516 -1.21 -11.76 -1.85
C LEU A 516 -0.39 -12.53 -2.90
N GLY A 517 -1.02 -13.26 -3.82
CA GLY A 517 -0.33 -13.98 -4.90
C GLY A 517 0.45 -13.04 -5.83
N LEU A 518 -0.16 -11.94 -6.25
CA LEU A 518 0.49 -10.93 -7.09
C LEU A 518 1.66 -10.27 -6.37
N ALA A 519 1.48 -9.93 -5.10
CA ALA A 519 2.52 -9.31 -4.30
C ALA A 519 3.68 -10.26 -3.98
N LEU A 520 3.41 -11.55 -3.74
CA LEU A 520 4.45 -12.58 -3.58
C LEU A 520 5.24 -12.80 -4.87
N THR A 521 4.57 -12.71 -6.03
CA THR A 521 5.23 -12.72 -7.34
C THR A 521 6.16 -11.51 -7.50
N ALA A 522 5.70 -10.31 -7.12
CA ALA A 522 6.52 -9.11 -7.12
C ALA A 522 7.74 -9.24 -6.17
N CYS A 523 7.52 -9.68 -4.93
CA CYS A 523 8.56 -9.85 -3.92
C CYS A 523 9.66 -10.84 -4.35
N ALA A 524 9.30 -11.86 -5.14
CA ALA A 524 10.24 -12.88 -5.60
C ALA A 524 11.28 -12.36 -6.63
N ASN A 525 11.15 -11.11 -7.10
CA ASN A 525 12.18 -10.47 -7.94
C ASN A 525 13.40 -9.99 -7.13
N ALA A 526 13.27 -9.82 -5.81
CA ALA A 526 14.37 -9.41 -4.95
C ALA A 526 15.06 -10.61 -4.28
N PRO A 527 16.40 -10.72 -4.35
CA PRO A 527 17.12 -11.74 -3.59
C PRO A 527 17.05 -11.44 -2.09
N LEU A 528 17.18 -12.48 -1.28
CA LEU A 528 17.28 -12.35 0.18
C LEU A 528 18.70 -11.89 0.56
N GLY A 529 18.81 -10.88 1.43
CA GLY A 529 20.08 -10.42 1.99
C GLY A 529 20.66 -11.36 3.06
N GLU A 530 21.68 -10.93 3.80
CA GLU A 530 22.30 -11.68 4.90
C GLU A 530 21.55 -11.58 6.23
N ALA A 531 21.40 -12.71 6.94
CA ALA A 531 20.58 -12.79 8.15
C ALA A 531 21.22 -12.01 9.27
N GLN A 532 20.53 -11.00 9.79
CA GLN A 532 21.07 -10.15 10.86
C GLN A 532 19.95 -9.73 11.81
N PHE A 533 19.80 -10.49 12.90
CA PHE A 533 18.92 -10.09 14.00
C PHE A 533 19.67 -9.20 15.00
N GLY A 534 18.94 -8.22 15.55
CA GLY A 534 19.40 -7.45 16.69
C GLY A 534 19.46 -8.29 17.98
N VAL A 535 19.90 -7.68 19.07
CA VAL A 535 19.99 -8.35 20.37
C VAL A 535 18.59 -8.60 20.92
N PHE A 536 18.27 -9.87 21.21
CA PHE A 536 17.04 -10.25 21.91
C PHE A 536 17.18 -10.06 23.42
N ARG A 537 16.21 -9.38 24.04
CA ARG A 537 16.14 -9.24 25.51
C ARG A 537 15.50 -10.48 26.12
N MET A 538 16.29 -11.34 26.77
CA MET A 538 15.87 -12.67 27.25
C MET A 538 15.01 -12.65 28.52
#